data_AF-A0A845AX72-F1
#
_entry.id   AF-A0A845AX72-F1
#
_cell.length_a   1.000
_cell.length_b   1.000
_cell.length_c   1.000
_cell.angle_alpha   90.00
_cell.angle_beta   90.00
_cell.angle_gamma   90.00
#
_symmetry.space_group_name_H-M   'P 1'
#
loop_
_entity.id
_entity.type
_entity.pdbx_description
1 polymer ?
#
loop_
_entity_poly.entity_id
_entity_poly.type
_entity_poly.pdbx_seq_one_letter_code
_entity_poly.pdbx_strand_id
1 'polypeptide(L)'
;MLKSVVTRKINSDLKTVQAHAELSKRLAQNRRKNLSGEGDELRQIIKEHLEYYGTLVDLSLNFHQRLLDTLAKSAESTADHAVNGLTLAMTAPVGATVRAPFKISNNRPDPITVKCRASPFVREDGSQLIASSMGFNPPGAEIAPGSEEVFEVILPVTPDFVAGKLYLATLSADGFDAMSIVMRLQVEGAAAEPEAPGSQDALRRDKADAMTAPATAPAPTDKCAPAKRKPAAISQQASRKTAIARAPKKAARTASETGSSDTKRKS
;
A
#
# COMPACT_ATOMS: atom_id res chain seq x y z
N MET A 1 -15.03 -3.10 -18.64
CA MET A 1 -13.69 -3.24 -19.27
C MET A 1 -12.92 -4.47 -18.77
N LEU A 2 -12.89 -4.78 -17.47
CA LEU A 2 -12.13 -5.93 -16.93
C LEU A 2 -12.47 -7.30 -17.56
N LYS A 3 -13.75 -7.56 -17.82
CA LYS A 3 -14.22 -8.85 -18.37
C LYS A 3 -13.59 -9.17 -19.74
N SER A 4 -13.47 -8.18 -20.63
CA SER A 4 -12.94 -8.41 -21.99
C SER A 4 -11.43 -8.65 -22.02
N VAL A 5 -10.70 -8.13 -21.04
CA VAL A 5 -9.25 -8.37 -20.87
C VAL A 5 -9.01 -9.79 -20.37
N VAL A 6 -9.79 -10.23 -19.38
CA VAL A 6 -9.70 -11.60 -18.84
C VAL A 6 -10.05 -12.63 -19.91
N THR A 7 -11.12 -12.42 -20.68
CA THR A 7 -11.50 -13.34 -21.77
C THR A 7 -10.43 -13.42 -22.87
N ARG A 8 -9.79 -12.29 -23.23
CA ARG A 8 -8.68 -12.31 -24.19
C ARG A 8 -7.47 -13.09 -23.68
N LYS A 9 -7.15 -12.97 -22.39
CA LYS A 9 -6.05 -13.72 -21.77
C LYS A 9 -6.34 -15.23 -21.78
N ILE A 10 -7.53 -15.64 -21.33
CA ILE A 10 -7.94 -17.05 -21.32
C ILE A 10 -7.86 -17.65 -22.73
N ASN A 11 -8.31 -16.92 -23.75
CA ASN A 11 -8.24 -17.39 -25.14
C ASN A 11 -6.81 -17.48 -25.67
N SER A 12 -5.90 -16.60 -25.22
CA SER A 12 -4.49 -16.68 -25.56
C SER A 12 -3.84 -17.91 -24.93
N ASP A 13 -4.08 -18.12 -23.64
CA ASP A 13 -3.51 -19.25 -22.89
C ASP A 13 -4.08 -20.59 -23.39
N LEU A 14 -5.35 -20.63 -23.81
CA LEU A 14 -5.95 -21.82 -24.43
C LEU A 14 -5.27 -22.17 -25.76
N LYS A 15 -4.93 -21.17 -26.58
CA LYS A 15 -4.22 -21.38 -27.85
C LYS A 15 -2.80 -21.90 -27.64
N THR A 16 -2.08 -21.40 -26.63
CA THR A 16 -0.73 -21.89 -26.33
C THR A 16 -0.76 -23.33 -25.84
N VAL A 17 -1.71 -23.68 -24.97
CA VAL A 17 -1.88 -25.07 -24.50
C VAL A 17 -2.25 -26.00 -25.66
N GLN A 18 -3.12 -25.57 -26.59
CA GLN A 18 -3.44 -26.36 -27.78
C GLN A 18 -2.23 -26.60 -28.68
N ALA A 19 -1.40 -25.57 -28.91
CA ALA A 19 -0.17 -25.72 -29.69
C ALA A 19 0.81 -26.73 -29.05
N HIS A 20 0.94 -26.71 -27.72
CA HIS A 20 1.75 -27.70 -26.99
C HIS A 20 1.18 -29.13 -27.09
N ALA A 21 -0.15 -29.27 -27.00
CA ALA A 21 -0.82 -30.56 -27.19
C ALA A 21 -0.58 -31.13 -28.61
N GLU A 22 -0.56 -30.29 -29.63
CA GLU A 22 -0.24 -30.72 -30.99
C GLU A 22 1.24 -31.09 -31.17
N LEU A 23 2.17 -30.33 -30.59
CA LEU A 23 3.59 -30.65 -30.60
C LEU A 23 3.86 -31.99 -29.93
N SER A 24 3.35 -32.20 -28.71
CA SER A 24 3.48 -33.48 -28.00
C SER A 24 2.90 -34.66 -28.80
N LYS A 25 1.78 -34.47 -29.50
CA LYS A 25 1.20 -35.49 -30.37
C LYS A 25 2.10 -35.81 -31.58
N ARG A 26 2.71 -34.79 -32.19
CA ARG A 26 3.69 -34.97 -33.27
C ARG A 26 4.95 -35.68 -32.78
N LEU A 27 5.41 -35.41 -31.55
CA LEU A 27 6.53 -36.12 -30.92
C LEU A 27 6.23 -37.61 -30.72
N ALA A 28 5.07 -37.93 -30.16
CA ALA A 28 4.65 -39.32 -29.99
C ALA A 28 4.55 -40.06 -31.33
N GLN A 29 4.19 -39.37 -32.42
CA GLN A 29 4.13 -39.94 -33.76
C GLN A 29 5.52 -40.11 -34.41
N ASN A 30 6.43 -39.14 -34.25
CA ASN A 30 7.79 -39.22 -34.80
C ASN A 30 8.63 -40.28 -34.08
N ARG A 31 8.48 -40.41 -32.75
CA ARG A 31 9.15 -41.46 -31.96
C ARG A 31 8.80 -42.88 -32.44
N ARG A 32 7.58 -43.08 -32.96
CA ARG A 32 7.16 -44.37 -33.56
C ARG A 32 7.80 -44.64 -34.92
N LYS A 33 8.30 -43.62 -35.63
CA LYS A 33 8.82 -43.74 -37.01
C LYS A 33 10.34 -43.87 -37.08
N ASN A 34 11.08 -43.43 -36.06
CA ASN A 34 12.54 -43.22 -36.14
C ASN A 34 13.40 -44.17 -35.27
N LEU A 35 12.95 -45.40 -34.99
CA LEU A 35 13.66 -46.39 -34.17
C LEU A 35 14.99 -46.95 -34.75
N SER A 36 15.67 -46.23 -35.65
CA SER A 36 16.86 -46.73 -36.37
C SER A 36 18.14 -45.90 -36.21
N GLY A 37 18.20 -44.90 -35.32
CA GLY A 37 19.40 -44.06 -35.16
C GLY A 37 19.55 -43.44 -33.77
N GLU A 38 20.23 -44.13 -32.86
CA GLU A 38 20.41 -43.76 -31.44
C GLU A 38 21.09 -42.37 -31.22
N GLY A 39 21.90 -41.91 -32.18
CA GLY A 39 22.55 -40.59 -32.12
C GLY A 39 21.67 -39.39 -32.51
N ASP A 40 20.60 -39.63 -33.28
CA ASP A 40 19.69 -38.57 -33.73
C ASP A 40 18.65 -38.22 -32.66
N GLU A 41 18.31 -39.18 -31.80
CA GLU A 41 17.37 -38.97 -30.69
C GLU A 41 17.89 -37.94 -29.69
N LEU A 42 19.18 -38.02 -29.30
CA LEU A 42 19.77 -37.06 -28.36
C LEU A 42 19.82 -35.65 -28.96
N ARG A 43 20.19 -35.52 -30.24
CA ARG A 43 20.21 -34.23 -30.95
C ARG A 43 18.80 -33.64 -31.03
N GLN A 44 17.80 -34.48 -31.25
CA GLN A 44 16.42 -34.05 -31.30
C GLN A 44 15.91 -33.59 -29.93
N ILE A 45 16.21 -34.31 -28.85
CA ILE A 45 15.88 -33.89 -27.48
C ILE A 45 16.55 -32.56 -27.12
N ILE A 46 17.84 -32.38 -27.44
CA ILE A 46 18.55 -31.13 -27.18
C ILE A 46 17.93 -29.97 -27.96
N LYS A 47 17.59 -30.20 -29.24
CA LYS A 47 16.94 -29.18 -30.08
C LYS A 47 15.59 -28.76 -29.49
N GLU A 48 14.80 -29.71 -29.03
CA GLU A 48 13.50 -29.45 -28.40
C GLU A 48 13.63 -28.71 -27.07
N HIS A 49 14.61 -29.06 -26.24
CA HIS A 49 14.89 -28.31 -25.02
C HIS A 49 15.30 -26.87 -25.30
N LEU A 50 16.16 -26.64 -26.31
CA LEU A 50 16.56 -25.29 -26.71
C LEU A 50 15.36 -24.49 -27.25
N GLU A 51 14.50 -25.12 -28.05
CA GLU A 51 13.27 -24.50 -28.55
C GLU A 51 12.32 -24.12 -27.41
N TYR A 52 12.15 -25.02 -26.42
CA TYR A 52 11.37 -24.74 -25.22
C TYR A 52 11.91 -23.53 -24.44
N TYR A 53 13.21 -23.47 -24.15
CA TYR A 53 13.79 -22.33 -23.45
C TYR A 53 13.65 -21.03 -24.25
N GLY A 54 13.78 -21.08 -25.58
CA GLY A 54 13.51 -19.94 -26.46
C GLY A 54 12.10 -19.40 -26.26
N THR A 55 11.08 -20.27 -26.31
CA THR A 55 9.67 -19.85 -26.10
C THR A 55 9.41 -19.24 -24.73
N LEU A 56 10.09 -19.74 -23.69
CA LEU A 56 9.92 -19.26 -22.32
C LEU A 56 10.54 -17.87 -22.14
N VAL A 57 11.73 -17.65 -22.72
CA VAL A 57 12.38 -16.34 -22.74
C VAL A 57 11.52 -15.32 -23.48
N ASP A 58 11.03 -15.66 -24.68
CA ASP A 58 10.17 -14.77 -25.47
C ASP A 58 8.86 -14.42 -24.75
N LEU A 59 8.25 -15.39 -24.07
CA LEU A 59 7.04 -15.15 -23.28
C LEU A 59 7.31 -14.20 -22.12
N SER A 60 8.43 -14.38 -21.42
CA SER A 60 8.83 -13.51 -20.31
C SER A 60 9.11 -12.08 -20.77
N LEU A 61 9.77 -11.91 -21.92
CA LEU A 61 10.11 -10.61 -22.48
C LEU A 61 8.85 -9.87 -22.95
N ASN A 62 7.94 -10.56 -23.64
CA ASN A 62 6.64 -10.01 -24.03
C ASN A 62 5.78 -9.62 -22.82
N PHE A 63 5.81 -10.41 -21.74
CA PHE A 63 5.10 -10.07 -20.51
C PHE A 63 5.67 -8.81 -19.87
N HIS A 64 7.00 -8.71 -19.73
CA HIS A 64 7.64 -7.53 -19.16
C HIS A 64 7.40 -6.28 -20.01
N GLN A 65 7.48 -6.37 -21.33
CA GLN A 65 7.17 -5.24 -22.21
C GLN A 65 5.73 -4.77 -22.05
N ARG A 66 4.76 -5.69 -22.04
CA ARG A 66 3.34 -5.32 -21.83
C ARG A 66 3.10 -4.71 -20.46
N LEU A 67 3.77 -5.23 -19.42
CA LEU A 67 3.68 -4.70 -18.07
C LEU A 67 4.23 -3.27 -18.02
N LEU A 68 5.42 -3.05 -18.59
CA LEU A 68 6.03 -1.72 -18.70
C LEU A 68 5.15 -0.76 -19.51
N ASP A 69 4.58 -1.20 -20.63
CA ASP A 69 3.64 -0.40 -21.43
C ASP A 69 2.39 -0.03 -20.63
N THR A 70 1.85 -0.96 -19.84
CA THR A 70 0.68 -0.67 -18.98
C THR A 70 1.02 0.29 -17.87
N LEU A 71 2.22 0.19 -17.28
CA LEU A 71 2.69 1.14 -16.27
C LEU A 71 2.98 2.51 -16.89
N ALA A 72 3.59 2.57 -18.07
CA ALA A 72 3.84 3.80 -18.80
C ALA A 72 2.53 4.50 -19.19
N LYS A 73 1.54 3.76 -19.73
CA LYS A 73 0.21 4.29 -20.02
C LYS A 73 -0.55 4.72 -18.76
N SER A 74 -0.37 3.99 -17.65
CA SER A 74 -0.90 4.40 -16.35
C SER A 74 -0.22 5.68 -15.87
N ALA A 75 1.08 5.84 -16.10
CA ALA A 75 1.86 7.03 -15.72
C ALA A 75 1.45 8.25 -16.55
N GLU A 76 1.25 8.08 -17.86
CA GLU A 76 0.72 9.11 -18.76
C GLU A 76 -0.72 9.48 -18.42
N SER A 77 -1.57 8.48 -18.11
CA SER A 77 -2.93 8.74 -17.63
C SER A 77 -2.94 9.42 -16.26
N THR A 78 -1.95 9.19 -15.40
CA THR A 78 -1.78 9.96 -14.17
C THR A 78 -1.19 11.34 -14.40
N ALA A 79 -0.53 11.62 -15.52
CA ALA A 79 -0.07 12.96 -15.87
C ALA A 79 -1.27 13.88 -16.23
N ASP A 80 -2.30 13.35 -16.89
CA ASP A 80 -3.57 14.08 -17.10
C ASP A 80 -4.45 14.12 -15.84
N HIS A 81 -4.35 13.12 -14.94
CA HIS A 81 -5.02 13.16 -13.63
C HIS A 81 -4.23 13.92 -12.55
N ALA A 82 -2.98 14.32 -12.80
CA ALA A 82 -2.18 15.15 -11.90
C ALA A 82 -2.77 16.56 -11.74
N VAL A 83 -3.69 16.97 -12.64
CA VAL A 83 -4.38 18.26 -12.55
C VAL A 83 -5.45 18.27 -11.44
N ASN A 84 -5.90 17.12 -10.92
CA ASN A 84 -6.90 17.04 -9.84
C ASN A 84 -6.47 16.14 -8.65
N GLY A 85 -5.20 15.75 -8.57
CA GLY A 85 -4.68 14.98 -7.43
C GLY A 85 -4.58 15.86 -6.19
N LEU A 86 -5.29 15.50 -5.11
CA LEU A 86 -5.16 16.19 -3.83
C LEU A 86 -3.70 16.06 -3.36
N THR A 87 -3.02 17.19 -3.17
CA THR A 87 -1.63 17.23 -2.71
C THR A 87 -1.56 17.81 -1.32
N LEU A 88 -0.96 17.07 -0.39
CA LEU A 88 -0.70 17.51 0.98
C LEU A 88 0.75 17.98 1.08
N ALA A 89 0.96 19.30 1.10
CA ALA A 89 2.29 19.90 1.25
C ALA A 89 2.62 20.09 2.73
N MET A 90 3.81 19.64 3.12
CA MET A 90 4.32 19.65 4.48
C MET A 90 5.75 20.17 4.47
N THR A 91 6.10 20.98 5.45
CA THR A 91 7.45 21.51 5.62
C THR A 91 7.86 21.37 7.07
N ALA A 92 9.04 20.82 7.33
CA ALA A 92 9.61 20.77 8.67
C ALA A 92 11.12 20.53 8.68
N PRO A 93 11.81 20.95 9.76
CA PRO A 93 13.21 20.64 9.97
C PRO A 93 13.41 19.17 10.38
N VAL A 94 14.61 18.67 10.16
CA VAL A 94 15.04 17.34 10.63
C VAL A 94 14.90 17.28 12.16
N GLY A 95 14.30 16.20 12.67
CA GLY A 95 14.04 15.98 14.09
C GLY A 95 12.69 16.52 14.60
N ALA A 96 11.98 17.34 13.81
CA ALA A 96 10.66 17.84 14.19
C ALA A 96 9.54 16.83 13.90
N THR A 97 8.37 17.07 14.49
CA THR A 97 7.14 16.33 14.19
C THR A 97 6.18 17.23 13.42
N VAL A 98 5.86 16.87 12.18
CA VAL A 98 4.85 17.55 11.37
C VAL A 98 3.46 17.08 11.76
N ARG A 99 2.53 18.03 11.82
CA ARG A 99 1.10 17.75 11.93
C ARG A 99 0.36 18.45 10.80
N ALA A 100 -0.38 17.69 10.00
CA ALA A 100 -1.10 18.21 8.86
C ALA A 100 -2.55 17.70 8.85
N PRO A 101 -3.55 18.54 9.14
CA PRO A 101 -4.94 18.15 9.09
C PRO A 101 -5.45 18.09 7.65
N PHE A 102 -6.32 17.14 7.35
CA PHE A 102 -7.05 17.02 6.09
C PHE A 102 -8.47 16.53 6.34
N LYS A 103 -9.39 16.90 5.46
CA LYS A 103 -10.82 16.60 5.60
C LYS A 103 -11.26 15.54 4.59
N ILE A 104 -12.04 14.57 5.04
CA ILE A 104 -12.65 13.54 4.20
C ILE A 104 -14.17 13.70 4.26
N SER A 105 -14.81 13.89 3.10
CA SER A 105 -16.26 13.98 2.98
C SER A 105 -16.86 12.70 2.40
N ASN A 106 -17.87 12.11 3.07
CA ASN A 106 -18.61 10.98 2.53
C ASN A 106 -19.82 11.45 1.70
N ASN A 107 -19.67 11.43 0.38
CA ASN A 107 -20.76 11.76 -0.55
C ASN A 107 -21.63 10.54 -0.95
N ARG A 108 -21.42 9.37 -0.32
CA ARG A 108 -22.19 8.15 -0.58
C ARG A 108 -23.47 8.14 0.28
N PRO A 109 -24.53 7.43 -0.15
CA PRO A 109 -25.76 7.29 0.62
C PRO A 109 -25.61 6.37 1.85
N ASP A 110 -24.55 5.56 1.90
CA ASP A 110 -24.25 4.62 2.98
C ASP A 110 -23.06 5.08 3.83
N PRO A 111 -23.03 4.73 5.14
CA PRO A 111 -21.88 5.02 5.98
C PRO A 111 -20.63 4.28 5.49
N ILE A 112 -19.47 4.89 5.68
CA ILE A 112 -18.18 4.30 5.27
C ILE A 112 -17.22 4.23 6.46
N THR A 113 -16.52 3.11 6.60
CA THR A 113 -15.40 3.01 7.55
C THR A 113 -14.11 3.36 6.83
N VAL A 114 -13.46 4.45 7.27
CA VAL A 114 -12.22 4.95 6.69
C VAL A 114 -11.03 4.56 7.56
N LYS A 115 -10.00 4.00 6.93
CA LYS A 115 -8.68 3.80 7.55
C LYS A 115 -7.59 4.36 6.65
N CYS A 116 -6.75 5.22 7.20
CA CYS A 116 -5.67 5.84 6.44
C CYS A 116 -4.40 4.97 6.50
N ARG A 117 -3.71 4.87 5.38
CA ARG A 117 -2.38 4.25 5.26
C ARG A 117 -1.49 5.15 4.43
N ALA A 118 -0.20 5.13 4.71
CA ALA A 118 0.80 5.82 3.94
C ALA A 118 1.83 4.84 3.39
N SER A 119 2.30 5.09 2.17
CA SER A 119 3.49 4.43 1.64
C SER A 119 4.75 4.96 2.35
N PRO A 120 5.87 4.23 2.26
CA PRO A 120 7.18 4.80 2.54
C PRO A 120 7.42 6.08 1.73
N PHE A 121 8.24 6.98 2.28
CA PHE A 121 8.68 8.17 1.57
C PHE A 121 9.79 7.80 0.58
N VAL A 122 9.67 8.30 -0.63
CA VAL A 122 10.66 8.18 -1.68
C VAL A 122 11.17 9.58 -2.00
N ARG A 123 12.47 9.76 -2.04
CA ARG A 123 13.07 11.04 -2.45
C ARG A 123 12.65 11.34 -3.90
N GLU A 124 12.53 12.62 -4.26
CA GLU A 124 12.06 13.02 -5.61
C GLU A 124 12.89 12.43 -6.76
N ASP A 125 14.19 12.20 -6.54
CA ASP A 125 15.10 11.55 -7.51
C ASP A 125 15.00 10.01 -7.52
N GLY A 126 14.19 9.41 -6.67
CA GLY A 126 14.03 7.97 -6.52
C GLY A 126 15.22 7.27 -5.84
N SER A 127 16.22 8.01 -5.35
CA SER A 127 17.48 7.40 -4.89
C SER A 127 17.39 6.76 -3.50
N GLN A 128 16.39 7.14 -2.70
CA GLN A 128 16.27 6.77 -1.30
C GLN A 128 14.83 6.50 -0.94
N LEU A 129 14.61 5.38 -0.24
CA LEU A 129 13.33 4.99 0.35
C LEU A 129 13.46 5.00 1.87
N ILE A 130 12.56 5.72 2.54
CA ILE A 130 12.55 5.91 3.99
C ILE A 130 11.23 5.38 4.55
N ALA A 131 11.31 4.39 5.43
CA ALA A 131 10.17 3.92 6.20
C ALA A 131 10.02 4.78 7.45
N SER A 132 9.06 5.71 7.45
CA SER A 132 8.76 6.54 8.62
C SER A 132 7.55 5.99 9.41
N SER A 133 7.61 6.10 10.73
CA SER A 133 6.52 5.72 11.65
C SER A 133 5.42 6.79 11.66
N MET A 134 4.73 6.96 10.54
CA MET A 134 3.61 7.88 10.42
C MET A 134 2.41 7.40 11.24
N GLY A 135 1.77 8.33 11.96
CA GLY A 135 0.52 8.10 12.68
C GLY A 135 -0.64 8.93 12.10
N PHE A 136 -1.86 8.49 12.38
CA PHE A 136 -3.09 9.20 12.04
C PHE A 136 -3.95 9.38 13.29
N ASN A 137 -4.57 10.55 13.42
CA ASN A 137 -5.48 10.85 14.50
C ASN A 137 -6.80 11.42 13.93
N PRO A 138 -7.93 10.70 14.03
CA PRO A 138 -8.06 9.33 14.53
C PRO A 138 -7.39 8.30 13.59
N PRO A 139 -7.02 7.09 14.08
CA PRO A 139 -6.44 6.04 13.23
C PRO A 139 -7.44 5.46 12.21
N GLY A 140 -8.72 5.66 12.45
CA GLY A 140 -9.82 5.34 11.55
C GLY A 140 -11.13 5.87 12.14
N ALA A 141 -12.10 6.16 11.27
CA ALA A 141 -13.40 6.68 11.66
C ALA A 141 -14.51 6.13 10.76
N GLU A 142 -15.72 6.05 11.29
CA GLU A 142 -16.92 5.77 10.51
C GLU A 142 -17.58 7.10 10.15
N ILE A 143 -17.69 7.40 8.85
CA ILE A 143 -18.22 8.66 8.34
C ILE A 143 -19.63 8.40 7.82
N ALA A 144 -20.62 9.04 8.44
CA ALA A 144 -22.02 8.94 8.05
C ALA A 144 -22.27 9.54 6.64
N PRO A 145 -23.36 9.16 5.96
CA PRO A 145 -23.74 9.74 4.67
C PRO A 145 -23.84 11.27 4.73
N GLY A 146 -23.20 11.97 3.78
CA GLY A 146 -23.20 13.43 3.70
C GLY A 146 -22.42 14.15 4.80
N SER A 147 -21.69 13.43 5.64
CA SER A 147 -20.87 14.02 6.72
C SER A 147 -19.39 14.10 6.34
N GLU A 148 -18.65 14.86 7.15
CA GLU A 148 -17.23 15.11 6.96
C GLU A 148 -16.48 14.83 8.26
N GLU A 149 -15.31 14.23 8.16
CA GLU A 149 -14.42 13.95 9.29
C GLU A 149 -13.03 14.55 9.02
N VAL A 150 -12.41 15.09 10.06
CA VAL A 150 -11.06 15.66 9.98
C VAL A 150 -10.06 14.65 10.54
N PHE A 151 -9.06 14.32 9.72
CA PHE A 151 -7.93 13.48 10.10
C PHE A 151 -6.67 14.34 10.21
N GLU A 152 -5.82 14.03 11.18
CA GLU A 152 -4.52 14.66 11.35
C GLU A 152 -3.42 13.64 11.03
N VAL A 153 -2.56 13.96 10.06
CA VAL A 153 -1.33 13.21 9.80
C VAL A 153 -0.29 13.67 10.80
N ILE A 154 0.33 12.72 11.50
CA ILE A 154 1.41 12.98 12.46
C ILE A 154 2.66 12.27 11.93
N LEU A 155 3.66 13.05 11.51
CA LEU A 155 4.87 12.55 10.88
C LEU A 155 6.12 13.01 11.64
N PRO A 156 6.82 12.12 12.36
CA PRO A 156 8.16 12.42 12.86
C PRO A 156 9.16 12.44 11.70
N VAL A 157 9.90 13.54 11.56
CA VAL A 157 10.98 13.69 10.57
C VAL A 157 12.27 13.18 11.21
N THR A 158 12.60 11.91 10.99
CA THR A 158 13.82 11.29 11.55
C THR A 158 15.10 11.84 10.92
N PRO A 159 16.28 11.61 11.52
CA PRO A 159 17.57 11.99 10.93
C PRO A 159 17.90 11.34 9.58
N ASP A 160 17.13 10.33 9.15
CA ASP A 160 17.29 9.68 7.84
C ASP A 160 16.88 10.60 6.67
N PHE A 161 16.07 11.61 6.98
CA PHE A 161 15.66 12.64 6.03
C PHE A 161 16.79 13.66 5.84
N VAL A 162 17.14 13.90 4.58
CA VAL A 162 18.20 14.85 4.21
C VAL A 162 17.61 16.25 4.09
N ALA A 163 18.19 17.18 4.84
CA ALA A 163 17.92 18.61 4.76
C ALA A 163 17.95 19.16 3.31
N GLY A 164 17.00 20.03 2.99
CA GLY A 164 16.89 20.68 1.68
C GLY A 164 16.42 19.77 0.56
N LYS A 165 15.91 18.57 0.87
CA LYS A 165 15.37 17.62 -0.11
C LYS A 165 13.85 17.50 -0.01
N LEU A 166 13.25 17.14 -1.15
CA LEU A 166 11.83 16.86 -1.28
C LEU A 166 11.61 15.34 -1.27
N TYR A 167 10.64 14.92 -0.48
CA TYR A 167 10.20 13.54 -0.38
C TYR A 167 8.72 13.41 -0.74
N LEU A 168 8.40 12.35 -1.45
CA LEU A 168 7.07 12.02 -1.93
C LEU A 168 6.58 10.74 -1.24
N ALA A 169 5.33 10.74 -0.80
CA ALA A 169 4.65 9.53 -0.34
C ALA A 169 3.19 9.57 -0.80
N THR A 170 2.56 8.40 -0.85
CA THR A 170 1.15 8.29 -1.21
C THR A 170 0.36 7.89 0.01
N LEU A 171 -0.67 8.66 0.34
CA LEU A 171 -1.66 8.32 1.35
C LEU A 171 -2.86 7.69 0.64
N SER A 172 -3.24 6.49 1.09
CA SER A 172 -4.44 5.78 0.64
C SER A 172 -5.45 5.68 1.78
N ALA A 173 -6.73 5.88 1.47
CA ALA A 173 -7.83 5.72 2.41
C ALA A 173 -8.62 4.46 2.05
N ASP A 174 -8.53 3.44 2.90
CA ASP A 174 -9.38 2.25 2.79
C ASP A 174 -10.85 2.68 2.97
N GLY A 175 -11.76 2.16 2.15
CA GLY A 175 -13.19 2.51 2.18
C GLY A 175 -13.65 3.44 1.04
N PHE A 176 -12.71 4.10 0.36
CA PHE A 176 -12.96 4.83 -0.88
C PHE A 176 -12.40 4.09 -2.09
N ASP A 177 -13.10 4.15 -3.23
CA ASP A 177 -12.58 3.62 -4.48
C ASP A 177 -11.44 4.51 -4.97
N ALA A 178 -10.21 3.99 -4.85
CA ALA A 178 -8.99 4.57 -5.43
C ALA A 178 -8.67 6.02 -5.02
N MET A 179 -9.06 6.45 -3.81
CA MET A 179 -8.61 7.74 -3.29
C MET A 179 -7.13 7.67 -2.91
N SER A 180 -6.31 8.45 -3.62
CA SER A 180 -4.88 8.62 -3.33
C SER A 180 -4.56 10.11 -3.18
N ILE A 181 -3.85 10.45 -2.11
CA ILE A 181 -3.38 11.80 -1.82
C ILE A 181 -1.86 11.77 -1.91
N VAL A 182 -1.27 12.67 -2.70
CA VAL A 182 0.19 12.78 -2.79
C VAL A 182 0.68 13.67 -1.65
N MET A 183 1.50 13.12 -0.78
CA MET A 183 2.16 13.86 0.30
C MET A 183 3.52 14.35 -0.19
N ARG A 184 3.76 15.65 -0.06
CA ARG A 184 5.03 16.31 -0.38
C ARG A 184 5.64 16.84 0.91
N LEU A 185 6.74 16.24 1.35
CA LEU A 185 7.50 16.70 2.51
C LEU A 185 8.75 17.43 2.04
N GLN A 186 8.82 18.72 2.31
CA GLN A 186 10.03 19.52 2.18
C GLN A 186 10.76 19.56 3.52
N VAL A 187 11.96 19.00 3.55
CA VAL A 187 12.78 18.96 4.77
C VAL A 187 13.58 20.25 4.83
N GLU A 188 13.32 21.11 5.81
CA GLU A 188 14.11 22.32 5.99
C GLU A 188 15.52 21.95 6.44
N GLY A 189 16.50 22.64 5.89
CA GLY A 189 17.83 22.63 6.47
C GLY A 189 17.75 23.13 7.90
N ALA A 190 18.57 22.54 8.78
CA ALA A 190 18.80 23.16 10.08
C ALA A 190 19.22 24.60 9.80
N ALA A 191 18.30 25.55 10.01
CA ALA A 191 18.63 26.95 10.00
C ALA A 191 19.76 27.05 11.02
N ALA A 192 20.97 27.33 10.54
CA ALA A 192 22.15 27.44 11.37
C ALA A 192 21.73 28.26 12.58
N GLU A 193 21.69 27.60 13.74
CA GLU A 193 21.27 28.20 14.99
C GLU A 193 22.03 29.52 15.05
N PRO A 194 21.34 30.68 15.06
CA PRO A 194 22.03 31.96 15.01
C PRO A 194 22.91 31.96 16.25
N GLU A 195 24.22 31.79 16.05
CA GLU A 195 25.20 31.78 17.12
C GLU A 195 24.86 32.98 17.98
N ALA A 196 24.38 32.71 19.19
CA ALA A 196 24.02 33.75 20.12
C ALA A 196 25.23 34.69 20.18
N PRO A 197 25.09 35.97 19.79
CA PRO A 197 26.22 36.87 19.70
C PRO A 197 26.92 36.83 21.04
N GLY A 198 28.15 36.32 21.00
CA GLY A 198 28.88 35.94 22.19
C GLY A 198 28.85 37.07 23.22
N SER A 199 28.49 36.69 24.45
CA SER A 199 28.71 37.46 25.67
C SER A 199 30.21 37.67 25.90
N GLN A 200 30.87 38.45 25.03
CA GLN A 200 32.24 38.91 25.19
C GLN A 200 32.37 40.08 26.18
N ASP A 201 31.35 40.35 26.99
CA ASP A 201 31.29 41.55 27.84
C ASP A 201 31.32 41.26 29.36
N ALA A 202 32.01 40.19 29.78
CA ALA A 202 32.11 39.79 31.20
C ALA A 202 33.54 39.78 31.78
N LEU A 203 34.48 40.54 31.22
CA LEU A 203 35.85 40.68 31.74
C LEU A 203 36.30 42.14 31.92
N ARG A 204 35.43 43.01 32.46
CA ARG A 204 35.86 44.27 33.08
C ARG A 204 34.89 44.70 34.18
N ARG A 205 35.13 44.24 35.42
CA ARG A 205 34.86 44.99 36.66
C ARG A 205 35.48 44.27 37.85
N ASP A 206 36.80 44.40 37.93
CA ASP A 206 37.46 44.41 39.22
C ASP A 206 37.15 45.74 39.93
N LYS A 207 36.88 45.63 41.24
CA LYS A 207 37.17 46.62 42.29
C LYS A 207 36.18 47.79 42.45
N ALA A 208 35.26 47.68 43.41
CA ALA A 208 35.27 48.47 44.65
C ALA A 208 33.92 48.36 45.40
N ASP A 209 34.03 47.93 46.66
CA ASP A 209 33.33 48.43 47.85
C ASP A 209 31.80 48.37 47.98
N ALA A 210 31.43 47.43 48.87
CA ALA A 210 30.80 47.70 50.17
C ALA A 210 29.28 47.89 50.29
N MET A 211 28.76 47.08 51.22
CA MET A 211 27.63 47.32 52.13
C MET A 211 26.22 47.36 51.50
N THR A 212 25.42 46.33 51.78
CA THR A 212 24.40 46.35 52.86
C THR A 212 23.48 45.11 52.74
N ALA A 213 23.37 44.32 53.82
CA ALA A 213 22.39 43.25 54.03
C ALA A 213 21.08 43.83 54.65
N PRO A 214 20.08 43.08 55.18
CA PRO A 214 19.62 41.69 54.99
C PRO A 214 18.07 41.55 54.81
N ALA A 215 17.58 40.30 54.71
CA ALA A 215 16.22 39.79 55.06
C ALA A 215 15.01 40.28 54.21
N THR A 216 14.12 39.42 53.69
CA THR A 216 13.09 38.69 54.46
C THR A 216 12.30 37.75 53.51
N ALA A 217 11.93 36.56 54.01
CA ALA A 217 11.00 35.55 53.42
C ALA A 217 9.56 36.13 53.20
N PRO A 218 8.51 35.41 52.69
CA PRO A 218 8.29 33.96 52.61
C PRO A 218 7.55 33.42 51.36
N ALA A 219 7.38 32.09 51.36
CA ALA A 219 6.53 31.29 50.46
C ALA A 219 5.04 31.66 50.48
N PRO A 220 4.27 31.19 49.48
CA PRO A 220 2.98 30.57 49.78
C PRO A 220 2.82 29.17 49.19
N THR A 221 2.37 28.29 50.07
CA THR A 221 1.70 27.01 49.84
C THR A 221 0.34 27.21 49.17
N ASP A 222 0.01 26.41 48.16
CA ASP A 222 -1.38 26.04 47.84
C ASP A 222 -1.39 24.59 47.33
N LYS A 223 -1.78 23.65 48.18
CA LYS A 223 -3.14 23.09 48.33
C LYS A 223 -3.48 22.02 47.29
N CYS A 224 -3.18 20.81 47.75
CA CYS A 224 -3.81 19.54 47.42
C CYS A 224 -5.34 19.67 47.30
N ALA A 225 -5.90 19.20 46.18
CA ALA A 225 -7.31 18.86 46.04
C ALA A 225 -7.42 17.48 45.36
N PRO A 226 -7.76 16.40 46.08
CA PRO A 226 -8.05 15.11 45.48
C PRO A 226 -9.50 15.10 44.97
N ALA A 227 -9.67 15.13 43.64
CA ALA A 227 -10.97 14.92 43.01
C ALA A 227 -11.38 13.45 43.14
N LYS A 228 -12.22 13.17 44.15
CA LYS A 228 -13.09 11.99 44.19
C LYS A 228 -14.06 12.06 42.99
N ARG A 229 -13.92 11.18 42.00
CA ARG A 229 -15.04 10.82 41.12
C ARG A 229 -15.20 9.30 41.01
N LYS A 230 -16.46 8.93 41.14
CA LYS A 230 -17.05 7.61 41.44
C LYS A 230 -16.78 6.56 40.35
N PRO A 231 -16.65 5.28 40.72
CA PRO A 231 -16.78 4.17 39.79
C PRO A 231 -18.28 3.94 39.52
N ALA A 232 -18.71 4.06 38.28
CA ALA A 232 -20.04 3.62 37.86
C ALA A 232 -19.92 2.25 37.17
N ALA A 233 -20.49 1.24 37.85
CA ALA A 233 -21.20 0.06 37.31
C ALA A 233 -20.70 -0.48 35.96
N ILE A 234 -20.01 -1.63 35.91
CA ILE A 234 -20.62 -2.97 35.95
C ILE A 234 -22.03 -2.97 35.33
N SER A 235 -22.09 -3.16 34.02
CA SER A 235 -23.24 -3.79 33.35
C SER A 235 -22.74 -5.03 32.62
N GLN A 236 -22.68 -6.12 33.37
CA GLN A 236 -22.78 -7.47 32.84
C GLN A 236 -24.22 -7.68 32.36
N GLN A 237 -24.42 -7.91 31.07
CA GLN A 237 -25.58 -8.54 30.43
C GLN A 237 -25.26 -8.55 28.92
N ALA A 238 -25.42 -9.60 28.13
CA ALA A 238 -25.93 -10.93 28.39
C ALA A 238 -25.37 -11.88 27.33
N SER A 239 -25.17 -13.10 27.76
CA SER A 239 -25.08 -14.33 27.00
C SER A 239 -26.08 -14.36 25.82
N ARG A 240 -25.60 -14.45 24.58
CA ARG A 240 -26.33 -15.15 23.51
C ARG A 240 -25.51 -16.32 23.00
N LYS A 241 -25.73 -17.40 23.75
CA LYS A 241 -25.48 -18.79 23.42
C LYS A 241 -26.44 -19.17 22.27
N THR A 242 -25.94 -19.23 21.04
CA THR A 242 -26.64 -19.91 19.94
C THR A 242 -25.79 -21.10 19.51
N ALA A 243 -25.96 -22.18 20.26
CA ALA A 243 -25.77 -23.52 19.72
C ALA A 243 -27.02 -23.90 18.91
N ILE A 244 -26.89 -24.95 18.09
CA ILE A 244 -27.94 -25.65 17.30
C ILE A 244 -28.13 -24.98 15.91
N ALA A 245 -27.98 -25.63 14.76
CA ALA A 245 -28.24 -27.02 14.43
C ALA A 245 -27.23 -27.60 13.41
N ARG A 246 -26.72 -28.77 13.76
CA ARG A 246 -26.20 -29.78 12.85
C ARG A 246 -27.42 -30.48 12.24
N ALA A 247 -27.53 -30.56 10.91
CA ALA A 247 -28.53 -31.37 10.23
C ALA A 247 -27.93 -32.03 8.97
N PRO A 248 -28.48 -33.16 8.51
CA PRO A 248 -27.68 -34.29 8.04
C PRO A 248 -27.62 -34.43 6.51
N LYS A 249 -26.52 -35.07 6.10
CA LYS A 249 -26.40 -36.15 5.10
C LYS A 249 -27.73 -36.56 4.42
N LYS A 250 -27.88 -36.24 3.14
CA LYS A 250 -28.68 -37.04 2.20
C LYS A 250 -27.84 -37.42 0.99
N ALA A 251 -27.51 -38.71 0.96
CA ALA A 251 -27.22 -39.46 -0.25
C ALA A 251 -28.54 -39.77 -1.00
N ALA A 252 -28.41 -40.38 -2.19
CA ALA A 252 -29.43 -40.74 -3.20
C ALA A 252 -29.58 -39.66 -4.28
N ARG A 253 -29.55 -39.94 -5.60
CA ARG A 253 -29.69 -41.16 -6.40
C ARG A 253 -29.30 -40.75 -7.84
N THR A 254 -28.37 -41.44 -8.52
CA THR A 254 -28.64 -42.33 -9.67
C THR A 254 -29.89 -42.02 -10.51
N ALA A 255 -29.67 -41.56 -11.74
CA ALA A 255 -30.35 -41.97 -12.99
C ALA A 255 -29.57 -41.27 -14.14
N SER A 256 -28.81 -41.94 -15.00
CA SER A 256 -29.23 -42.76 -16.14
C SER A 256 -30.31 -42.07 -16.99
N GLU A 257 -29.89 -41.35 -18.03
CA GLU A 257 -30.73 -41.22 -19.22
C GLU A 257 -29.86 -41.29 -20.48
N THR A 258 -29.93 -42.47 -21.06
CA THR A 258 -29.66 -42.85 -22.44
C THR A 258 -30.52 -42.07 -23.42
N GLY A 259 -29.91 -41.61 -24.51
CA GLY A 259 -30.55 -41.22 -25.78
C GLY A 259 -29.45 -40.76 -26.73
N SER A 260 -28.99 -41.49 -27.75
CA SER A 260 -29.63 -42.38 -28.74
C SER A 260 -30.70 -41.70 -29.59
N SER A 261 -30.25 -41.00 -30.62
CA SER A 261 -30.92 -40.78 -31.91
C SER A 261 -29.85 -40.17 -32.82
N ASP A 262 -29.11 -40.91 -33.63
CA ASP A 262 -29.51 -41.71 -34.79
C ASP A 262 -30.07 -40.88 -35.96
N THR A 263 -29.34 -41.00 -37.07
CA THR A 263 -29.71 -40.93 -38.50
C THR A 263 -30.46 -39.73 -39.13
N LYS A 264 -29.78 -39.08 -40.10
CA LYS A 264 -30.14 -38.99 -41.55
C LYS A 264 -29.10 -38.09 -42.24
N ARG A 265 -28.23 -38.54 -43.16
CA ARG A 265 -28.43 -39.17 -44.49
C ARG A 265 -29.27 -38.30 -45.44
N LYS A 266 -28.57 -37.56 -46.31
CA LYS A 266 -28.88 -37.20 -47.71
C LYS A 266 -27.54 -36.74 -48.31
N SER A 267 -26.95 -37.50 -49.23
CA SER A 267 -27.27 -37.54 -50.67
C SER A 267 -27.02 -36.18 -51.31
#